data_AF-G3WZS2-F1
#
_entry.id   AF-G3WZS2-F1
#
_cell.length_a   1.000
_cell.length_b   1.000
_cell.length_c   1.000
_cell.angle_alpha   90.00
_cell.angle_beta   90.00
_cell.angle_gamma   90.00
#
_symmetry.space_group_name_H-M   'P 1'
#
loop_
_entity.id
_entity.type
_entity.pdbx_description
1 polymer ?
#
loop_
_entity_poly.entity_id
_entity_poly.type
_entity_poly.pdbx_seq_one_letter_code
_entity_poly.pdbx_strand_id
1 'polypeptide(L)'
;MSHHHEYEKNGDVEFVCTGYGKDMVKVLHIQRDGKYHSIKEVAASVQLTLRTKKDYLSGDNSDIIPTDTIKNTVHVLAKFKGIKTIETFAMDICEHFLSSFNHVTRAKVYIEQAPWKRLEKNGVKHVHAFINTPNGTHFCEVEQFQNGPPAIHAGIKDMKILKTTQSGFEGFIKDQFTTLPEMKDRCFATQVYCKWRYNRIRNVDFEAVWNGVRDIVLEKFAGPYDKGEYSPSVQKTLYDIQVLSLSQIPEIEDMEISLPNIHYFTIDMSKMGLINKDEVLLPTDNPYGKITGTVKRKLSSKL
;
A
#
# COMPACT_ATOMS: atom_id res chain seq x y z
N MET A 1 -19.34 -21.30 -53.73
CA MET A 1 -20.34 -21.08 -52.68
C MET A 1 -19.60 -20.59 -51.45
N SER A 2 -19.46 -19.27 -51.36
CA SER A 2 -18.71 -18.54 -50.33
C SER A 2 -19.65 -18.23 -49.17
N HIS A 3 -19.50 -18.93 -48.05
CA HIS A 3 -20.13 -18.53 -46.79
C HIS A 3 -19.30 -17.40 -46.17
N HIS A 4 -19.61 -16.17 -46.57
CA HIS A 4 -19.34 -14.99 -45.75
C HIS A 4 -20.35 -15.00 -44.59
N HIS A 5 -19.93 -15.43 -43.41
CA HIS A 5 -20.63 -15.05 -42.19
C HIS A 5 -20.17 -13.65 -41.81
N GLU A 6 -20.98 -12.66 -42.18
CA GLU A 6 -21.13 -11.41 -41.46
C GLU A 6 -21.30 -11.74 -39.97
N TYR A 7 -20.26 -11.51 -39.18
CA TYR A 7 -20.42 -11.45 -37.74
C TYR A 7 -21.18 -10.16 -37.42
N GLU A 8 -22.44 -10.34 -37.06
CA GLU A 8 -23.32 -9.33 -36.51
C GLU A 8 -22.59 -8.46 -35.48
N LYS A 9 -22.75 -7.15 -35.64
CA LYS A 9 -22.47 -6.13 -34.65
C LYS A 9 -23.12 -6.51 -33.31
N ASN A 10 -22.38 -7.11 -32.38
CA ASN A 10 -22.66 -6.94 -30.95
C ASN A 10 -22.52 -5.42 -30.70
N GLY A 11 -23.58 -4.63 -30.50
CA GLY A 11 -24.55 -4.68 -29.41
C GLY A 11 -24.26 -3.45 -28.53
N ASP A 12 -25.26 -2.76 -27.97
CA ASP A 12 -25.25 -1.40 -27.38
C ASP A 12 -24.28 -1.13 -26.19
N VAL A 13 -23.05 -1.63 -26.22
CA VAL A 13 -22.08 -1.56 -25.12
C VAL A 13 -20.67 -1.24 -25.63
N GLU A 14 -19.89 -0.56 -24.79
CA GLU A 14 -18.48 -0.23 -25.05
C GLU A 14 -17.57 -0.69 -23.90
N PHE A 15 -16.33 -1.11 -24.21
CA PHE A 15 -15.35 -1.47 -23.19
C PHE A 15 -14.79 -0.20 -22.53
N VAL A 16 -14.99 -0.06 -21.22
CA VAL A 16 -14.36 1.01 -20.41
C VAL A 16 -12.93 0.61 -19.99
N CYS A 17 -12.73 -0.64 -19.58
CA CYS A 17 -11.44 -1.17 -19.15
C CYS A 17 -11.39 -2.68 -19.36
N THR A 18 -10.22 -3.22 -19.69
CA THR A 18 -9.96 -4.67 -19.75
C THR A 18 -8.61 -4.98 -19.12
N GLY A 19 -8.49 -6.16 -18.52
CA GLY A 19 -7.24 -6.61 -17.92
C GLY A 19 -7.33 -8.07 -17.52
N TYR A 20 -6.25 -8.80 -17.72
CA TYR A 20 -6.11 -10.19 -17.29
C TYR A 20 -4.70 -10.41 -16.76
N GLY A 21 -4.48 -11.47 -15.97
CA GLY A 21 -3.24 -11.56 -15.24
C GLY A 21 -3.07 -12.78 -14.36
N LYS A 22 -2.05 -12.71 -13.50
CA LYS A 22 -1.80 -13.69 -12.45
C LYS A 22 -1.59 -12.97 -11.13
N ASP A 23 -2.37 -13.37 -10.13
CA ASP A 23 -2.26 -12.84 -8.77
C ASP A 23 -1.52 -13.81 -7.84
N MET A 24 -0.97 -13.26 -6.76
CA MET A 24 -0.38 -14.03 -5.65
C MET A 24 0.79 -14.95 -6.06
N VAL A 25 1.61 -14.51 -7.02
CA VAL A 25 2.86 -15.19 -7.38
C VAL A 25 3.90 -14.94 -6.28
N LYS A 26 4.06 -15.92 -5.38
CA LYS A 26 5.01 -15.83 -4.27
C LYS A 26 6.42 -16.23 -4.68
N VAL A 27 7.41 -15.41 -4.33
CA VAL A 27 8.83 -15.65 -4.63
C VAL A 27 9.68 -15.28 -3.41
N LEU A 28 10.57 -16.19 -3.00
CA LEU A 28 11.67 -15.91 -2.07
C LEU A 28 12.98 -15.86 -2.84
N HIS A 29 13.57 -14.67 -2.95
CA HIS A 29 14.91 -14.50 -3.51
C HIS A 29 15.96 -14.53 -2.39
N ILE A 30 17.01 -15.35 -2.56
CA ILE A 30 18.11 -15.50 -1.58
C ILE A 30 19.43 -15.14 -2.25
N GLN A 31 20.16 -14.18 -1.68
CA GLN A 31 21.56 -13.89 -2.01
C GLN A 31 22.47 -14.48 -0.93
N ARG A 32 23.56 -15.16 -1.33
CA ARG A 32 24.52 -15.77 -0.41
C ARG A 32 25.92 -15.20 -0.67
N ASP A 33 26.39 -14.41 0.29
CA ASP A 33 27.74 -13.84 0.31
C ASP A 33 28.56 -14.56 1.40
N GLY A 34 29.10 -15.73 1.05
CA GLY A 34 29.73 -16.63 2.01
C GLY A 34 28.73 -17.13 3.07
N LYS A 35 29.01 -16.88 4.35
CA LYS A 35 28.11 -17.24 5.47
C LYS A 35 26.94 -16.25 5.63
N TYR A 36 27.03 -15.06 5.03
CA TYR A 36 26.02 -14.02 5.18
C TYR A 36 24.97 -14.16 4.07
N HIS A 37 23.74 -14.52 4.45
CA HIS A 37 22.61 -14.65 3.53
C HIS A 37 21.68 -13.45 3.67
N SER A 38 21.17 -12.92 2.57
CA SER A 38 20.12 -11.90 2.51
C SER A 38 18.91 -12.44 1.77
N ILE A 39 17.71 -12.07 2.22
CA ILE A 39 16.46 -12.55 1.62
C ILE A 39 15.52 -11.40 1.28
N LYS A 40 14.68 -11.62 0.26
CA LYS A 40 13.50 -10.82 -0.01
C LYS A 40 12.39 -11.76 -0.48
N GLU A 41 11.34 -11.89 0.31
CA GLU A 41 10.14 -12.64 -0.06
C GLU A 41 9.05 -11.65 -0.47
N VAL A 42 8.41 -11.92 -1.60
CA VAL A 42 7.37 -11.07 -2.17
C VAL A 42 6.18 -11.88 -2.65
N ALA A 43 5.00 -11.25 -2.67
CA ALA A 43 3.83 -11.71 -3.41
C ALA A 43 3.53 -10.69 -4.53
N ALA A 44 3.63 -11.12 -5.78
CA ALA A 44 3.40 -10.27 -6.94
C ALA A 44 2.06 -10.60 -7.63
N SER A 45 1.38 -9.55 -8.08
CA SER A 45 0.18 -9.61 -8.92
C SER A 45 0.43 -8.79 -10.18
N VAL A 46 0.23 -9.40 -11.35
CA VAL A 46 0.54 -8.80 -12.66
C VAL A 46 -0.73 -8.79 -13.49
N GLN A 47 -1.12 -7.62 -14.01
CA GLN A 47 -2.23 -7.44 -14.93
C GLN A 47 -1.75 -6.80 -16.24
N LEU A 48 -2.19 -7.34 -17.36
CA LEU A 48 -1.91 -6.86 -18.71
C LEU A 48 -3.21 -6.45 -19.39
N THR A 49 -3.15 -5.37 -20.18
CA THR A 49 -4.22 -4.99 -21.12
C THR A 49 -3.69 -5.17 -22.54
N LEU A 50 -4.47 -5.85 -23.39
CA LEU A 50 -4.15 -6.06 -24.79
C LEU A 50 -4.83 -5.03 -25.69
N ARG A 51 -4.25 -4.78 -26.86
CA ARG A 51 -4.83 -3.93 -27.91
C ARG A 51 -6.10 -4.55 -28.49
N THR A 52 -6.06 -5.84 -28.79
CA THR A 52 -7.19 -6.58 -29.35
C THR A 52 -8.21 -6.90 -28.25
N LYS A 53 -9.43 -7.25 -28.68
CA LYS A 53 -10.57 -7.64 -27.83
C LYS A 53 -11.22 -8.94 -28.31
N LYS A 54 -10.55 -9.65 -29.22
CA LYS A 54 -11.07 -10.87 -29.87
C LYS A 54 -11.17 -12.06 -28.91
N ASP A 55 -10.38 -12.03 -27.84
CA ASP A 55 -10.50 -12.91 -26.67
C ASP A 55 -11.87 -12.76 -26.01
N TYR A 56 -12.35 -11.52 -25.79
CA TYR A 56 -13.68 -11.26 -25.23
C TYR A 56 -14.81 -11.45 -26.24
N LEU A 57 -14.64 -10.96 -27.48
CA LEU A 57 -15.71 -10.88 -28.47
C LEU A 57 -16.01 -12.22 -29.16
N SER A 58 -14.99 -13.05 -29.38
CA SER A 58 -15.12 -14.30 -30.14
C SER A 58 -14.40 -15.50 -29.50
N GLY A 59 -13.81 -15.34 -28.32
CA GLY A 59 -13.04 -16.40 -27.66
C GLY A 59 -11.72 -16.72 -28.36
N ASP A 60 -11.20 -15.83 -29.22
CA ASP A 60 -9.94 -16.06 -29.92
C ASP A 60 -8.75 -15.72 -29.01
N ASN A 61 -8.03 -16.77 -28.59
CA ASN A 61 -6.90 -16.66 -27.68
C ASN A 61 -5.55 -16.44 -28.36
N SER A 62 -5.48 -16.22 -29.68
CA SER A 62 -4.18 -16.19 -30.38
C SER A 62 -3.24 -15.05 -29.94
N ASP A 63 -3.76 -14.03 -29.25
CA ASP A 63 -2.97 -12.92 -28.70
C ASP A 63 -2.72 -13.05 -27.19
N ILE A 64 -3.29 -14.07 -26.53
CA ILE A 64 -3.20 -14.27 -25.09
C ILE A 64 -1.80 -14.77 -24.72
N ILE A 65 -1.16 -14.09 -23.78
CA ILE A 65 0.00 -14.61 -23.05
C ILE A 65 -0.56 -15.43 -21.90
N PRO A 66 -0.37 -16.77 -21.85
CA PRO A 66 -0.96 -17.57 -20.79
C PRO A 66 -0.60 -17.04 -19.41
N THR A 67 -1.54 -17.04 -18.46
CA THR A 67 -1.27 -16.53 -17.10
C THR A 67 -0.20 -17.35 -16.38
N ASP A 68 -0.01 -18.62 -16.79
CA ASP A 68 1.13 -19.43 -16.35
C ASP A 68 2.47 -18.90 -16.88
N THR A 69 2.53 -18.45 -18.13
CA THR A 69 3.69 -17.75 -18.69
C THR A 69 3.98 -16.48 -17.92
N ILE A 70 2.95 -15.71 -17.52
CA ILE A 70 3.13 -14.52 -16.69
C ILE A 70 3.81 -14.87 -15.35
N LYS A 71 3.31 -15.91 -14.67
CA LYS A 71 3.93 -16.46 -13.44
C LYS A 71 5.39 -16.87 -13.67
N ASN A 72 5.67 -17.60 -14.76
CA ASN A 72 7.01 -18.05 -15.10
C ASN A 72 7.95 -16.86 -15.35
N THR A 73 7.48 -15.82 -16.05
CA THR A 73 8.23 -14.58 -16.27
C THR A 73 8.61 -13.90 -14.95
N VAL A 74 7.69 -13.81 -13.98
CA VAL A 74 8.00 -13.26 -12.64
C VAL A 74 9.13 -14.04 -11.98
N HIS A 75 9.08 -15.38 -11.99
CA HIS A 75 10.16 -16.22 -11.44
C HIS A 75 11.50 -16.02 -12.16
N VAL A 76 11.47 -15.96 -13.50
CA VAL A 76 12.64 -15.80 -14.36
C VAL A 76 13.29 -14.43 -14.14
N LEU A 77 12.52 -13.35 -14.09
CA LEU A 77 13.03 -12.01 -13.82
C LEU A 77 13.63 -11.90 -12.42
N ALA A 78 13.00 -12.50 -11.41
CA ALA A 78 13.56 -12.55 -10.06
C ALA A 78 14.92 -13.28 -10.02
N LYS A 79 15.12 -14.30 -10.87
CA LYS A 79 16.39 -15.03 -10.99
C LYS A 79 17.46 -14.27 -11.80
N PHE A 80 17.06 -13.59 -12.88
CA PHE A 80 17.99 -12.90 -13.78
C PHE A 80 18.41 -11.53 -13.28
N LYS A 81 17.45 -10.72 -12.81
CA LYS A 81 17.68 -9.35 -12.34
C LYS A 81 17.82 -9.26 -10.80
N GLY A 82 17.41 -10.29 -10.08
CA GLY A 82 17.32 -10.25 -8.62
C GLY A 82 16.11 -9.42 -8.16
N ILE A 83 15.96 -9.26 -6.84
CA ILE A 83 14.97 -8.36 -6.24
C ILE A 83 15.70 -7.46 -5.25
N LYS A 84 16.20 -6.31 -5.73
CA LYS A 84 16.85 -5.31 -4.86
C LYS A 84 15.80 -4.50 -4.09
N THR A 85 14.89 -3.84 -4.81
CA THR A 85 13.69 -3.21 -4.26
C THR A 85 12.45 -3.72 -4.99
N ILE A 86 11.30 -3.72 -4.32
CA ILE A 86 10.07 -4.21 -4.93
C ILE A 86 9.60 -3.30 -6.07
N GLU A 87 9.87 -1.99 -5.99
CA GLU A 87 9.59 -1.00 -7.03
C GLU A 87 10.40 -1.28 -8.29
N THR A 88 11.70 -1.54 -8.14
CA THR A 88 12.58 -1.88 -9.28
C THR A 88 12.11 -3.18 -9.94
N PHE A 89 11.78 -4.18 -9.13
CA PHE A 89 11.31 -5.45 -9.64
C PHE A 89 9.95 -5.33 -10.37
N ALA A 90 9.03 -4.51 -9.85
CA ALA A 90 7.77 -4.22 -10.54
C ALA A 90 7.98 -3.47 -11.87
N MET A 91 8.91 -2.51 -11.92
CA MET A 91 9.31 -1.85 -13.17
C MET A 91 9.91 -2.83 -14.18
N ASP A 92 10.77 -3.74 -13.74
CA ASP A 92 11.38 -4.76 -14.60
C ASP A 92 10.32 -5.68 -15.25
N ILE A 93 9.27 -6.03 -14.50
CA ILE A 93 8.15 -6.83 -15.01
C ILE A 93 7.34 -6.03 -16.02
N CYS A 94 6.99 -4.77 -15.72
CA CYS A 94 6.30 -3.88 -16.66
C CYS A 94 7.07 -3.71 -17.98
N GLU A 95 8.37 -3.40 -17.87
CA GLU A 95 9.27 -3.23 -19.01
C GLU A 95 9.32 -4.50 -19.87
N HIS A 96 9.45 -5.68 -19.25
CA HIS A 96 9.49 -6.94 -19.99
C HIS A 96 8.25 -7.15 -20.87
N PHE A 97 7.05 -7.00 -20.31
CA PHE A 97 5.83 -7.25 -21.08
C PHE A 97 5.60 -6.22 -22.18
N LEU A 98 5.89 -4.95 -21.91
CA LEU A 98 5.70 -3.87 -22.90
C LEU A 98 6.75 -3.92 -24.02
N SER A 99 7.97 -4.37 -23.74
CA SER A 99 9.04 -4.48 -24.75
C SER A 99 8.98 -5.79 -25.55
N SER A 100 8.50 -6.89 -24.96
CA SER A 100 8.48 -8.20 -25.61
C SER A 100 7.24 -8.41 -26.49
N PHE A 101 6.16 -7.66 -26.24
CA PHE A 101 4.86 -7.88 -26.90
C PHE A 101 4.21 -6.57 -27.35
N ASN A 102 4.26 -6.28 -28.66
CA ASN A 102 3.76 -5.03 -29.25
C ASN A 102 2.24 -4.80 -29.08
N HIS A 103 1.48 -5.87 -28.85
CA HIS A 103 0.03 -5.83 -28.64
C HIS A 103 -0.36 -5.65 -27.17
N VAL A 104 0.58 -5.64 -26.22
CA VAL A 104 0.33 -5.24 -24.83
C VAL A 104 0.35 -3.71 -24.75
N THR A 105 -0.75 -3.10 -24.33
CA THR A 105 -0.91 -1.64 -24.27
C THR A 105 -0.71 -1.06 -22.87
N ARG A 106 -0.83 -1.90 -21.83
CA ARG A 106 -0.63 -1.52 -20.43
C ARG A 106 -0.17 -2.72 -19.62
N ALA A 107 0.78 -2.49 -18.73
CA ALA A 107 1.18 -3.43 -17.68
C ALA A 107 1.01 -2.77 -16.31
N LYS A 108 0.38 -3.47 -15.38
CA LYS A 108 0.21 -3.05 -13.99
C LYS A 108 0.67 -4.16 -13.07
N VAL A 109 1.58 -3.83 -12.14
CA VAL A 109 2.20 -4.78 -11.23
C VAL A 109 2.05 -4.27 -9.80
N TYR A 110 1.44 -5.07 -8.95
CA TYR A 110 1.37 -4.86 -7.50
C TYR A 110 2.29 -5.86 -6.81
N ILE A 111 3.12 -5.40 -5.87
CA ILE A 111 4.01 -6.27 -5.09
C ILE A 111 3.90 -5.92 -3.62
N GLU A 112 3.76 -6.96 -2.80
CA GLU A 112 3.87 -6.88 -1.34
C GLU A 112 5.12 -7.62 -0.87
N GLN A 113 5.92 -6.99 0.00
CA GLN A 113 7.09 -7.61 0.61
C GLN A 113 6.72 -8.25 1.95
N ALA A 114 7.04 -9.52 2.14
CA ALA A 114 6.90 -10.15 3.44
C ALA A 114 7.83 -9.45 4.47
N PRO A 115 7.36 -9.11 5.68
CA PRO A 115 8.08 -8.28 6.63
C PRO A 115 9.11 -9.10 7.45
N TRP A 116 10.02 -9.76 6.76
CA TRP A 116 11.14 -10.46 7.39
C TRP A 116 12.17 -9.45 7.90
N LYS A 117 12.47 -9.53 9.20
CA LYS A 117 13.57 -8.82 9.85
C LYS A 117 14.68 -9.81 10.19
N ARG A 118 15.93 -9.43 9.97
CA ARG A 118 17.08 -10.23 10.42
C ARG A 118 17.06 -10.34 11.95
N LEU A 119 17.27 -11.54 12.49
CA LEU A 119 17.37 -11.72 13.94
C LEU A 119 18.53 -10.88 14.49
N GLU A 120 18.31 -10.25 15.63
CA GLU A 120 19.28 -9.35 16.27
C GLU A 120 19.23 -9.56 17.78
N LYS A 121 20.42 -9.64 18.41
CA LYS A 121 20.58 -9.73 19.86
C LYS A 121 21.80 -8.94 20.28
N ASN A 122 21.65 -8.04 21.25
CA ASN A 122 22.74 -7.18 21.76
C ASN A 122 23.47 -6.40 20.65
N GLY A 123 22.72 -5.88 19.67
CA GLY A 123 23.27 -5.16 18.50
C GLY A 123 23.91 -6.04 17.43
N VAL A 124 24.00 -7.37 17.65
CA VAL A 124 24.59 -8.31 16.70
C VAL A 124 23.49 -8.94 15.84
N LYS A 125 23.60 -8.77 14.53
CA LYS A 125 22.67 -9.33 13.54
C LYS A 125 23.09 -10.74 13.11
N HIS A 126 22.15 -11.68 13.06
CA HIS A 126 22.42 -13.07 12.67
C HIS A 126 22.70 -13.16 11.16
N VAL A 127 23.70 -13.95 10.77
CA VAL A 127 24.16 -14.10 9.39
C VAL A 127 23.12 -14.67 8.40
N HIS A 128 22.13 -15.46 8.83
CA HIS A 128 21.17 -16.12 7.92
C HIS A 128 19.84 -16.50 8.61
N ALA A 129 19.50 -15.88 9.74
CA ALA A 129 18.27 -16.16 10.45
C ALA A 129 17.39 -14.91 10.53
N PHE A 130 16.09 -15.10 10.33
CA PHE A 130 15.10 -14.04 10.16
C PHE A 130 13.85 -14.34 11.00
N ILE A 131 13.17 -13.29 11.44
CA ILE A 131 11.92 -13.32 12.18
C ILE A 131 10.87 -12.50 11.42
N ASN A 132 9.64 -12.99 11.36
CA ASN A 132 8.55 -12.25 10.74
C ASN A 132 8.11 -11.14 11.72
N THR A 133 8.14 -9.87 11.29
CA THR A 133 7.87 -8.71 12.15
C THR A 133 6.96 -7.72 11.41
N PRO A 134 5.63 -7.91 11.44
CA PRO A 134 4.68 -7.04 10.73
C PRO A 134 4.47 -5.71 11.48
N ASN A 135 5.44 -4.81 11.40
CA ASN A 135 5.41 -3.48 12.02
C ASN A 135 5.26 -2.34 10.97
N GLY A 136 4.47 -2.65 9.94
CA GLY A 136 4.34 -1.91 8.69
C GLY A 136 4.88 -2.72 7.50
N THR A 137 3.99 -3.09 6.59
CA THR A 137 4.31 -3.90 5.40
C THR A 137 4.56 -2.99 4.21
N HIS A 138 5.72 -3.15 3.57
CA HIS A 138 6.07 -2.45 2.35
C HIS A 138 5.36 -3.07 1.15
N PHE A 139 4.60 -2.26 0.41
CA PHE A 139 4.05 -2.64 -0.89
C PHE A 139 4.34 -1.57 -1.93
N CYS A 140 4.28 -1.95 -3.20
CA CYS A 140 4.35 -1.02 -4.32
C CYS A 140 3.32 -1.38 -5.42
N GLU A 141 3.01 -0.39 -6.24
CA GLU A 141 2.19 -0.54 -7.44
C GLU A 141 2.86 0.26 -8.56
N VAL A 142 3.23 -0.42 -9.65
CA VAL A 142 3.75 0.20 -10.86
C VAL A 142 2.77 -0.01 -11.99
N GLU A 143 2.35 1.06 -12.64
CA GLU A 143 1.53 1.02 -13.85
C GLU A 143 2.25 1.72 -14.99
N GLN A 144 2.34 1.07 -16.14
CA GLN A 144 2.98 1.62 -17.32
C GLN A 144 2.14 1.36 -18.55
N PHE A 145 1.86 2.43 -19.30
CA PHE A 145 1.25 2.37 -20.62
C PHE A 145 2.34 2.22 -21.68
N GLN A 146 2.00 1.59 -22.81
CA GLN A 146 2.91 1.46 -23.94
C GLN A 146 3.42 2.83 -24.39
N ASN A 147 4.74 2.95 -24.58
CA ASN A 147 5.46 4.19 -24.91
C ASN A 147 5.35 5.32 -23.87
N GLY A 148 4.80 5.04 -22.68
CA GLY A 148 4.72 5.97 -21.57
C GLY A 148 5.74 5.67 -20.45
N PRO A 149 6.05 6.64 -19.60
CA PRO A 149 6.83 6.39 -18.39
C PRO A 149 6.03 5.56 -17.38
N PRO A 150 6.68 4.74 -16.53
CA PRO A 150 6.01 4.07 -15.42
C PRO A 150 5.57 5.07 -14.33
N ALA A 151 4.32 4.95 -13.88
CA ALA A 151 3.83 5.58 -12.67
C ALA A 151 4.08 4.64 -11.48
N ILE A 152 4.86 5.10 -10.50
CA ILE A 152 5.30 4.27 -9.37
C ILE A 152 4.64 4.78 -8.09
N HIS A 153 3.98 3.87 -7.40
CA HIS A 153 3.51 4.07 -6.04
C HIS A 153 4.22 3.11 -5.10
N ALA A 154 4.54 3.59 -3.90
CA ALA A 154 4.90 2.75 -2.77
C ALA A 154 3.98 3.04 -1.59
N GLY A 155 4.00 2.17 -0.59
CA GLY A 155 3.12 2.33 0.55
C GLY A 155 3.46 1.47 1.75
N ILE A 156 2.78 1.81 2.84
CA ILE A 156 2.75 1.10 4.11
C ILE A 156 1.33 0.61 4.31
N LYS A 157 1.17 -0.67 4.61
CA LYS A 157 -0.10 -1.22 5.11
C LYS A 157 0.13 -2.07 6.34
N ASP A 158 -0.96 -2.45 7.00
CA ASP A 158 -0.96 -3.38 8.15
C ASP A 158 -0.10 -2.93 9.33
N MET A 159 0.17 -1.62 9.46
CA MET A 159 0.86 -1.03 10.61
C MET A 159 -0.15 -0.68 11.70
N LYS A 160 -0.32 -1.59 12.66
CA LYS A 160 -1.18 -1.40 13.82
C LYS A 160 -0.46 -0.61 14.91
N ILE A 161 -1.03 0.52 15.33
CA ILE A 161 -0.48 1.39 16.38
C ILE A 161 -1.61 1.86 17.30
N LEU A 162 -1.28 2.07 18.57
CA LEU A 162 -2.21 2.50 19.62
C LEU A 162 -1.48 3.46 20.57
N LYS A 163 -2.15 4.55 20.92
CA LYS A 163 -1.79 5.38 22.08
C LYS A 163 -2.98 5.48 23.03
N THR A 164 -2.71 5.48 24.33
CA THR A 164 -3.72 5.38 25.38
C THR A 164 -4.29 6.72 25.82
N THR A 165 -3.68 7.82 25.39
CA THR A 165 -4.02 9.19 25.77
C THR A 165 -3.53 10.16 24.68
N GLN A 166 -3.55 11.47 24.96
CA GLN A 166 -3.15 12.53 24.04
C GLN A 166 -3.97 12.50 22.74
N SER A 167 -5.24 12.13 22.85
CA SER A 167 -6.22 12.23 21.78
C SER A 167 -7.57 12.65 22.37
N GLY A 168 -8.20 13.63 21.74
CA GLY A 168 -9.56 14.04 22.07
C GLY A 168 -10.45 14.11 20.83
N PHE A 169 -11.73 14.37 21.08
CA PHE A 169 -12.73 14.66 20.08
C PHE A 169 -13.88 15.44 20.71
N GLU A 170 -13.93 16.72 20.41
CA GLU A 170 -14.88 17.70 20.94
C GLU A 170 -15.22 18.74 19.88
N GLY A 171 -16.27 19.55 20.10
CA GLY A 171 -16.68 20.61 19.18
C GLY A 171 -17.36 20.10 17.91
N PHE A 172 -17.79 18.83 17.87
CA PHE A 172 -18.54 18.28 16.75
C PHE A 172 -20.02 18.71 16.79
N ILE A 173 -20.65 18.68 15.61
CA ILE A 173 -22.08 18.95 15.42
C ILE A 173 -22.89 17.95 16.24
N LYS A 174 -23.92 18.43 16.94
CA LYS A 174 -24.86 17.61 17.68
C LYS A 174 -26.23 17.77 17.06
N ASP A 175 -26.75 16.68 16.50
CA ASP A 175 -28.10 16.60 15.96
C ASP A 175 -28.96 15.66 16.83
N GLN A 176 -30.20 15.40 16.39
CA GLN A 176 -31.14 14.51 17.08
C GLN A 176 -30.69 13.04 17.20
N PHE A 177 -29.62 12.62 16.50
CA PHE A 177 -29.09 11.25 16.53
C PHE A 177 -27.74 11.14 17.24
N THR A 178 -27.21 12.25 17.75
CA THR A 178 -25.89 12.29 18.38
C THR A 178 -25.96 11.86 19.84
N THR A 179 -25.48 10.64 20.14
CA THR A 179 -25.34 10.11 21.51
C THR A 179 -23.89 10.12 22.02
N LEU A 180 -22.93 10.44 21.15
CA LEU A 180 -21.52 10.45 21.48
C LEU A 180 -21.18 11.61 22.43
N PRO A 181 -20.64 11.35 23.63
CA PRO A 181 -20.12 12.40 24.49
C PRO A 181 -18.83 13.01 23.92
N GLU A 182 -18.62 14.30 24.20
CA GLU A 182 -17.33 14.93 23.93
C GLU A 182 -16.27 14.39 24.90
N MET A 183 -15.08 14.11 24.38
CA MET A 183 -14.00 13.49 25.13
C MET A 183 -12.73 14.29 24.93
N LYS A 184 -12.14 14.78 26.02
CA LYS A 184 -10.83 15.46 25.99
C LYS A 184 -9.66 14.49 26.02
N ASP A 185 -9.90 13.27 26.49
CA ASP A 185 -8.93 12.19 26.43
C ASP A 185 -9.61 10.88 26.03
N ARG A 186 -8.95 10.08 25.20
CA ARG A 186 -9.37 8.75 24.75
C ARG A 186 -8.21 7.98 24.15
N CYS A 187 -8.35 6.67 24.09
CA CYS A 187 -7.48 5.84 23.26
C CYS A 187 -7.64 6.21 21.77
N PHE A 188 -6.52 6.21 21.04
CA PHE A 188 -6.50 6.27 19.59
C PHE A 188 -5.72 5.07 19.05
N ALA A 189 -6.42 4.15 18.39
CA ALA A 189 -5.83 3.00 17.73
C ALA A 189 -6.17 3.01 16.24
N THR A 190 -5.21 2.65 15.40
CA THR A 190 -5.39 2.61 13.95
C THR A 190 -4.55 1.51 13.30
N GLN A 191 -4.94 1.12 12.10
CA GLN A 191 -4.14 0.32 11.18
C GLN A 191 -3.83 1.18 9.96
N VAL A 192 -2.60 1.70 9.89
CA VAL A 192 -2.23 2.67 8.86
C VAL A 192 -2.23 2.01 7.49
N TYR A 193 -2.95 2.62 6.56
CA TYR A 193 -2.73 2.48 5.13
C TYR A 193 -2.23 3.83 4.59
N CYS A 194 -1.07 3.83 3.97
CA CYS A 194 -0.46 4.99 3.33
C CYS A 194 0.08 4.58 1.96
N LYS A 195 -0.26 5.33 0.92
CA LYS A 195 0.19 5.11 -0.45
C LYS A 195 0.64 6.44 -1.03
N TRP A 196 1.81 6.50 -1.66
CA TRP A 196 2.32 7.72 -2.26
C TRP A 196 2.82 7.48 -3.67
N ARG A 197 2.68 8.47 -4.55
CA ARG A 197 3.22 8.45 -5.91
C ARG A 197 4.55 9.19 -5.95
N TYR A 198 5.53 8.63 -6.66
CA TYR A 198 6.80 9.30 -6.94
C TYR A 198 6.69 10.27 -8.12
N ASN A 199 7.39 11.40 -8.05
CA ASN A 199 7.51 12.37 -9.16
C ASN A 199 8.66 12.07 -10.13
N ARG A 200 9.51 11.09 -9.80
CA ARG A 200 10.67 10.70 -10.61
C ARG A 200 10.94 9.21 -10.47
N ILE A 201 11.53 8.64 -11.52
CA ILE A 201 11.79 7.19 -11.62
C ILE A 201 13.25 6.86 -11.25
N ARG A 202 14.18 7.75 -11.60
CA ARG A 202 15.62 7.53 -11.46
C ARG A 202 16.15 8.13 -10.17
N ASN A 203 17.22 7.54 -9.64
CA ASN A 203 17.96 8.03 -8.48
C ASN A 203 17.09 8.19 -7.21
N VAL A 204 16.12 7.29 -7.03
CA VAL A 204 15.30 7.20 -5.82
C VAL A 204 15.81 6.03 -4.99
N ASP A 205 16.17 6.29 -3.73
CA ASP A 205 16.38 5.24 -2.75
C ASP A 205 15.03 4.85 -2.14
N PHE A 206 14.36 3.88 -2.78
CA PHE A 206 13.00 3.47 -2.39
C PHE A 206 12.90 2.98 -0.95
N GLU A 207 13.91 2.24 -0.47
CA GLU A 207 13.92 1.75 0.91
C GLU A 207 14.13 2.89 1.90
N ALA A 208 15.01 3.85 1.62
CA ALA A 208 15.18 5.03 2.46
C ALA A 208 13.90 5.89 2.51
N VAL A 209 13.22 6.08 1.37
CA VAL A 209 11.94 6.81 1.34
C VAL A 209 10.88 6.08 2.15
N TRP A 210 10.75 4.76 2.00
CA TRP A 210 9.77 3.98 2.77
C TRP A 210 10.01 4.10 4.27
N ASN A 211 11.27 3.98 4.71
CA ASN A 211 11.64 4.17 6.12
C ASN A 211 11.33 5.59 6.60
N GLY A 212 11.67 6.61 5.80
CA GLY A 212 11.39 8.00 6.12
C GLY A 212 9.90 8.30 6.30
N VAL A 213 9.04 7.80 5.39
CA VAL A 213 7.58 7.94 5.56
C VAL A 213 7.10 7.20 6.81
N ARG A 214 7.58 5.98 7.04
CA ARG A 214 7.20 5.19 8.21
C ARG A 214 7.55 5.92 9.52
N ASP A 215 8.74 6.49 9.59
CA ASP A 215 9.19 7.22 10.77
C ASP A 215 8.37 8.49 10.99
N ILE A 216 8.06 9.25 9.93
CA ILE A 216 7.16 10.41 9.99
C ILE A 216 5.76 10.02 10.49
N VAL A 217 5.20 8.91 10.01
CA VAL A 217 3.89 8.42 10.47
C VAL A 217 3.91 8.14 11.98
N LEU A 218 4.94 7.43 12.45
CA LEU A 218 5.07 7.10 13.87
C LEU A 218 5.31 8.34 14.72
N GLU A 219 6.14 9.27 14.25
CA GLU A 219 6.41 10.55 14.90
C GLU A 219 5.12 11.36 15.06
N LYS A 220 4.35 11.56 13.99
CA LYS A 220 3.12 12.37 14.04
C LYS A 220 1.96 11.69 14.76
N PHE A 221 1.99 10.37 14.88
CA PHE A 221 1.02 9.64 15.69
C PHE A 221 1.33 9.77 17.19
N ALA A 222 2.58 9.49 17.59
CA ALA A 222 2.96 9.37 18.99
C ALA A 222 3.42 10.70 19.62
N GLY A 223 4.15 11.53 18.87
CA GLY A 223 4.84 12.70 19.37
C GLY A 223 6.15 12.36 20.11
N PRO A 224 6.72 13.32 20.86
CA PRO A 224 7.91 13.11 21.68
C PRO A 224 7.71 11.97 22.71
N TYR A 225 8.73 11.12 22.89
CA TYR A 225 8.57 9.86 23.63
C TYR A 225 8.31 10.03 25.13
N ASP A 226 8.71 11.18 25.68
CA ASP A 226 8.59 11.54 27.10
C ASP A 226 7.20 12.09 27.47
N LYS A 227 6.49 12.73 26.53
CA LYS A 227 5.25 13.49 26.80
C LYS A 227 4.11 13.28 25.80
N GLY A 228 4.39 12.69 24.66
CA GLY A 228 3.49 12.57 23.52
C GLY A 228 3.07 13.91 22.91
N GLU A 229 2.15 13.87 21.96
CA GLU A 229 1.55 15.05 21.32
C GLU A 229 0.03 14.88 21.22
N TYR A 230 -0.70 15.91 21.68
CA TYR A 230 -2.16 15.91 21.67
C TYR A 230 -2.71 16.00 20.25
N SER A 231 -3.60 15.07 19.89
CA SER A 231 -4.33 15.09 18.61
C SER A 231 -5.80 15.41 18.84
N PRO A 232 -6.31 16.56 18.33
CA PRO A 232 -7.72 16.94 18.47
C PRO A 232 -8.64 16.18 17.50
N SER A 233 -8.09 15.57 16.45
CA SER A 233 -8.84 14.77 15.48
C SER A 233 -7.93 13.88 14.64
N VAL A 234 -8.46 12.74 14.20
CA VAL A 234 -7.75 11.84 13.27
C VAL A 234 -7.44 12.54 11.95
N GLN A 235 -8.34 13.41 11.48
CA GLN A 235 -8.17 14.23 10.28
C GLN A 235 -6.93 15.12 10.38
N LYS A 236 -6.70 15.76 11.52
CA LYS A 236 -5.53 16.62 11.73
C LYS A 236 -4.23 15.81 11.70
N THR A 237 -4.17 14.70 12.44
CA THR A 237 -3.01 13.79 12.42
C THR A 237 -2.73 13.26 11.02
N LEU A 238 -3.77 12.85 10.28
CA LEU A 238 -3.66 12.40 8.90
C LEU A 238 -3.01 13.48 8.02
N TYR A 239 -3.53 14.71 8.09
CA TYR A 239 -3.02 15.82 7.28
C TYR A 239 -1.59 16.21 7.64
N ASP A 240 -1.24 16.19 8.94
CA ASP A 240 0.11 16.52 9.39
C ASP A 240 1.16 15.53 8.92
N ILE A 241 0.83 14.23 8.89
CA ILE A 241 1.67 13.21 8.27
C ILE A 241 1.92 13.57 6.80
N GLN A 242 0.86 13.85 6.05
CA GLN A 242 0.97 14.14 4.62
C GLN A 242 1.83 15.38 4.34
N VAL A 243 1.59 16.46 5.08
CA VAL A 243 2.33 17.72 4.92
C VAL A 243 3.80 17.50 5.28
N LEU A 244 4.11 16.81 6.38
CA LEU A 244 5.50 16.57 6.77
C LEU A 244 6.22 15.64 5.78
N SER A 245 5.57 14.56 5.32
CA SER A 245 6.14 13.66 4.32
C SER A 245 6.44 14.39 3.01
N LEU A 246 5.51 15.19 2.49
CA LEU A 246 5.76 16.02 1.31
C LEU A 246 6.83 17.10 1.60
N SER A 247 6.94 17.61 2.81
CA SER A 247 8.01 18.59 3.11
C SER A 247 9.40 17.95 3.13
N GLN A 248 9.55 16.76 3.72
CA GLN A 248 10.86 16.14 3.95
C GLN A 248 11.32 15.21 2.83
N ILE A 249 10.41 14.74 1.97
CA ILE A 249 10.73 13.75 0.92
C ILE A 249 10.36 14.33 -0.45
N PRO A 250 11.29 15.05 -1.11
CA PRO A 250 11.06 15.73 -2.39
C PRO A 250 10.67 14.79 -3.54
N GLU A 251 10.93 13.49 -3.43
CA GLU A 251 10.61 12.46 -4.42
C GLU A 251 9.12 12.15 -4.50
N ILE A 252 8.34 12.46 -3.44
CA ILE A 252 6.90 12.18 -3.39
C ILE A 252 6.12 13.32 -4.05
N GLU A 253 5.19 12.99 -4.94
CA GLU A 253 4.30 13.94 -5.62
C GLU A 253 2.95 14.11 -4.91
N ASP A 254 2.36 12.99 -4.50
CA ASP A 254 1.08 12.91 -3.81
C ASP A 254 1.08 11.76 -2.80
N MET A 255 0.18 11.85 -1.83
CA MET A 255 0.05 10.89 -0.74
C MET A 255 -1.42 10.72 -0.35
N GLU A 256 -1.88 9.48 -0.43
CA GLU A 256 -3.16 8.97 0.08
C GLU A 256 -2.93 8.30 1.43
N ILE A 257 -3.77 8.62 2.42
CA ILE A 257 -3.78 7.95 3.72
C ILE A 257 -5.21 7.53 4.06
N SER A 258 -5.34 6.35 4.66
CA SER A 258 -6.56 5.85 5.29
C SER A 258 -6.23 5.37 6.71
N LEU A 259 -6.87 5.99 7.70
CA LEU A 259 -6.75 5.67 9.12
C LEU A 259 -8.10 5.21 9.67
N PRO A 260 -8.31 3.90 9.86
CA PRO A 260 -9.40 3.39 10.68
C PRO A 260 -9.25 3.89 12.13
N ASN A 261 -10.32 4.36 12.75
CA ASN A 261 -10.37 4.62 14.18
C ASN A 261 -10.92 3.38 14.87
N ILE A 262 -10.03 2.51 15.33
CA ILE A 262 -10.37 1.25 15.99
C ILE A 262 -10.72 1.56 17.44
N HIS A 263 -11.96 1.28 17.85
CA HIS A 263 -12.46 1.75 19.12
C HIS A 263 -12.10 0.84 20.29
N TYR A 264 -11.69 1.50 21.37
CA TYR A 264 -11.54 0.94 22.71
C TYR A 264 -12.46 1.75 23.62
N PHE A 265 -13.62 1.19 23.94
CA PHE A 265 -14.62 1.88 24.76
C PHE A 265 -14.51 1.46 26.22
N THR A 266 -14.59 2.42 27.14
CA THR A 266 -14.68 2.11 28.57
C THR A 266 -15.93 1.28 28.84
N ILE A 267 -15.75 0.15 29.53
CA ILE A 267 -16.86 -0.73 29.90
C ILE A 267 -17.63 -0.07 31.04
N ASP A 268 -18.91 0.25 30.83
CA ASP A 268 -19.80 0.72 31.89
C ASP A 268 -20.11 -0.43 32.86
N MET A 269 -19.65 -0.27 34.11
CA MET A 269 -19.85 -1.23 35.20
C MET A 269 -20.86 -0.74 36.25
N SER A 270 -21.57 0.35 35.99
CA SER A 270 -22.54 0.95 36.91
C SER A 270 -23.65 -0.02 37.33
N LYS A 271 -24.11 -0.87 36.41
CA LYS A 271 -25.10 -1.93 36.68
C LYS A 271 -24.63 -2.99 37.69
N MET A 272 -23.33 -3.10 37.90
CA MET A 272 -22.70 -3.99 38.88
C MET A 272 -22.29 -3.25 40.16
N GLY A 273 -22.63 -1.95 40.28
CA GLY A 273 -22.24 -1.12 41.42
C GLY A 273 -20.75 -0.73 41.44
N LEU A 274 -20.06 -0.80 40.31
CA LEU A 274 -18.64 -0.46 40.18
C LEU A 274 -18.43 0.78 39.31
N ILE A 275 -17.37 1.53 39.61
CA ILE A 275 -16.92 2.69 38.81
C ILE A 275 -15.64 2.28 38.09
N ASN A 276 -15.69 2.24 36.75
CA ASN A 276 -14.53 2.00 35.90
C ASN A 276 -13.95 3.34 35.43
N LYS A 277 -12.75 3.71 35.88
CA LYS A 277 -12.09 4.98 35.56
C LYS A 277 -11.21 4.86 34.31
N ASP A 278 -11.80 4.39 33.21
CA ASP A 278 -11.10 4.14 31.94
C ASP A 278 -9.94 3.12 32.06
N GLU A 279 -10.02 2.20 33.02
CA GLU A 279 -9.01 1.18 33.28
C GLU A 279 -9.26 -0.10 32.47
N VAL A 280 -10.54 -0.43 32.27
CA VAL A 280 -10.97 -1.61 31.51
C VAL A 280 -11.74 -1.17 30.27
N LEU A 281 -11.15 -1.42 29.09
CA LEU A 281 -11.70 -1.04 27.81
C LEU A 281 -12.05 -2.27 26.97
N LEU A 282 -13.15 -2.17 26.22
CA LEU A 282 -13.58 -3.15 25.23
C LEU A 282 -12.95 -2.83 23.86
N PRO A 283 -12.01 -3.64 23.36
CA PRO A 283 -11.60 -3.57 21.95
C PRO A 283 -12.76 -4.01 21.07
N THR A 284 -13.04 -3.25 20.02
CA THR A 284 -14.10 -3.58 19.06
C THR A 284 -13.50 -3.85 17.69
N ASP A 285 -13.84 -5.00 17.10
CA ASP A 285 -13.44 -5.33 15.73
C ASP A 285 -14.22 -4.48 14.72
N ASN A 286 -15.51 -4.28 14.97
CA ASN A 286 -16.45 -3.53 14.15
C ASN A 286 -17.58 -2.92 15.01
N PRO A 287 -18.25 -1.85 14.56
CA PRO A 287 -17.84 -0.97 13.47
C PRO A 287 -16.61 -0.12 13.87
N TYR A 288 -15.92 0.46 12.90
CA TYR A 288 -14.84 1.42 13.13
C TYR A 288 -15.03 2.65 12.24
N GLY A 289 -14.65 3.82 12.74
CA GLY A 289 -14.57 5.02 11.90
C GLY A 289 -13.50 4.85 10.83
N LYS A 290 -13.65 5.46 9.65
CA LYS A 290 -12.62 5.45 8.60
C LYS A 290 -12.38 6.86 8.09
N ILE A 291 -11.18 7.37 8.33
CA ILE A 291 -10.78 8.72 7.93
C ILE A 291 -9.78 8.59 6.78
N THR A 292 -10.08 9.23 5.65
CA THR A 292 -9.26 9.15 4.44
C THR A 292 -8.96 10.54 3.90
N GLY A 293 -7.82 10.70 3.25
CA GLY A 293 -7.50 11.92 2.53
C GLY A 293 -6.35 11.73 1.56
N THR A 294 -6.36 12.49 0.47
CA THR A 294 -5.29 12.51 -0.52
C THR A 294 -4.88 13.95 -0.79
N VAL A 295 -3.59 14.24 -0.68
CA VAL A 295 -3.03 15.55 -1.02
C VAL A 295 -1.93 15.38 -2.06
N LYS A 296 -1.74 16.42 -2.88
CA LYS A 296 -0.65 16.49 -3.85
C LYS A 296 0.11 17.80 -3.70
N ARG A 297 1.35 17.84 -4.15
CA ARG A 297 2.09 19.10 -4.27
C ARG A 297 1.33 20.05 -5.20
N LYS A 298 1.32 21.34 -4.85
CA LYS A 298 0.89 22.39 -5.78
C LYS A 298 1.88 22.43 -6.94
N LEU A 299 1.38 22.64 -8.15
CA LEU A 299 2.22 22.93 -9.30
C LEU A 299 2.94 24.26 -9.02
N SER A 300 4.27 24.25 -9.06
CA SER A 300 5.03 25.51 -9.08
C SER A 300 4.67 26.23 -10.37
N SER A 301 3.99 27.37 -10.28
CA SER A 301 3.78 28.24 -11.45
C SER A 301 5.15 28.52 -12.07
N LYS A 302 5.31 28.19 -13.35
CA LYS A 302 6.45 28.65 -14.14
C LYS A 302 6.29 30.18 -14.26
N LEU A 303 7.01 30.92 -13.43
CA LEU A 303 7.30 32.35 -13.63
C LEU A 303 8.47 32.47 -14.61
#